data_AF-A0A2T2Y4N3-F1
#
_entry.id   AF-A0A2T2Y4N3-F1
#
_cell.length_a   1.000
_cell.length_b   1.000
_cell.length_c   1.000
_cell.angle_alpha   90.00
_cell.angle_beta   90.00
_cell.angle_gamma   90.00
#
_symmetry.space_group_name_H-M   'P 1'
#
loop_
_entity.id
_entity.type
_entity.pdbx_description
1 polymer ?
#
loop_
_entity_poly.entity_id
_entity_poly.type
_entity_poly.pdbx_seq_one_letter_code
_entity_poly.pdbx_strand_id
1 'polypeptide(L)' 'MVKSNSGAAASGFAHPEILPGDKWADKSGVRVIIESYRFNRVTFYREGYVSPCIYPEQRFIKEFQPVREVKP' A
#
# COMPACT_ATOMS: atom_id res chain seq x y z
N MET A 1 -22.52 0.40 14.71
CA MET A 1 -21.44 -0.57 14.42
C MET A 1 -21.58 -1.01 12.97
N VAL A 2 -20.89 -0.38 12.02
CA VAL A 2 -20.93 -0.80 10.62
C VAL A 2 -19.64 -1.54 10.30
N LYS A 3 -19.73 -2.87 10.21
CA LYS A 3 -18.64 -3.74 9.73
C LYS A 3 -18.82 -3.91 8.23
N SER A 4 -18.03 -3.20 7.44
CA SER A 4 -18.01 -3.37 5.98
C SER A 4 -17.08 -4.54 5.63
N ASN A 5 -17.68 -5.69 5.36
CA ASN A 5 -17.05 -6.85 4.73
C ASN A 5 -16.98 -6.60 3.21
N SER A 6 -15.85 -6.10 2.73
CA SER A 6 -15.62 -5.94 1.29
C SER A 6 -14.60 -6.99 0.84
N GLY A 7 -15.07 -8.23 0.68
CA GLY A 7 -14.33 -9.30 0.04
C GLY A 7 -14.49 -9.24 -1.48
N ALA A 8 -13.37 -9.20 -2.19
CA ALA A 8 -13.27 -9.57 -3.60
C ALA A 8 -11.84 -10.06 -3.87
N ALA A 9 -11.59 -11.35 -3.67
CA ALA A 9 -10.35 -12.00 -4.07
C ALA A 9 -10.38 -12.22 -5.59
N ALA A 10 -9.74 -11.32 -6.35
CA ALA A 10 -9.48 -11.51 -7.77
C ALA A 10 -8.19 -12.31 -7.93
N SER A 11 -8.30 -13.56 -8.34
CA SER A 11 -7.18 -14.44 -8.67
C SER A 11 -6.50 -14.00 -9.97
N GLY A 12 -5.42 -13.24 -9.86
CA GLY A 12 -4.48 -12.93 -10.93
C GLY A 12 -3.13 -12.63 -10.29
N PHE A 13 -2.05 -13.26 -10.78
CA PHE A 13 -0.65 -13.16 -10.33
C PHE A 13 -0.47 -12.53 -8.95
N ALA A 14 -0.31 -13.33 -7.88
CA ALA A 14 -0.28 -12.90 -6.48
C ALA A 14 0.40 -11.52 -6.28
N HIS A 15 -0.35 -10.45 -6.52
CA HIS A 15 0.11 -9.10 -6.30
C HIS A 15 0.20 -8.99 -4.79
N PRO A 16 1.30 -8.46 -4.23
CA PRO A 16 1.37 -8.23 -2.81
C PRO A 16 0.13 -7.45 -2.37
N GLU A 17 -0.63 -8.04 -1.46
CA GLU A 17 -1.87 -7.45 -0.97
C GLU A 17 -1.54 -6.13 -0.29
N ILE A 18 -2.16 -5.03 -0.75
CA ILE A 18 -1.93 -3.70 -0.20
C ILE A 18 -2.88 -3.50 0.98
N LEU A 19 -2.33 -3.54 2.20
CA LEU A 19 -3.11 -3.40 3.42
C LEU A 19 -2.80 -2.08 4.16
N PRO A 20 -3.81 -1.45 4.78
CA PRO A 20 -3.58 -0.35 5.73
C PRO A 20 -2.57 -0.75 6.81
N GLY A 21 -1.56 0.11 7.04
CA GLY A 21 -0.47 -0.11 7.97
C GLY A 21 0.78 -0.76 7.37
N ASP A 22 0.70 -1.29 6.13
CA ASP A 22 1.87 -1.87 5.48
C ASP A 22 2.96 -0.82 5.23
N LYS A 23 4.21 -1.24 5.39
CA LYS A 23 5.39 -0.46 5.06
C LYS A 23 5.87 -0.83 3.67
N TRP A 24 5.99 0.18 2.82
CA TRP A 24 6.53 0.03 1.47
C TRP A 24 7.71 0.98 1.28
N ALA A 25 8.57 0.71 0.30
CA ALA A 25 9.68 1.59 -0.06
C ALA A 25 9.74 1.80 -1.57
N ASP A 26 10.07 3.01 -2.00
CA ASP A 26 10.36 3.27 -3.41
C ASP A 26 11.76 2.77 -3.81
N LYS A 27 12.10 2.93 -5.09
CA LYS A 27 13.43 2.58 -5.63
C LYS A 27 14.59 3.36 -5.00
N SER A 28 14.32 4.51 -4.40
CA SER A 28 15.29 5.34 -3.69
C SER A 28 15.42 4.95 -2.20
N GLY A 29 14.62 4.00 -1.73
CA GLY A 29 14.59 3.55 -0.34
C GLY A 29 13.70 4.41 0.57
N VAL A 30 12.95 5.37 0.03
CA VAL A 30 12.03 6.20 0.81
C VAL A 30 10.87 5.35 1.28
N ARG A 31 10.69 5.28 2.59
CA ARG A 31 9.64 4.49 3.23
C ARG A 31 8.31 5.23 3.24
N VAL A 32 7.26 4.47 3.02
CA VAL A 32 5.88 4.92 3.06
C VAL A 32 5.02 3.97 3.88
N ILE A 33 3.97 4.51 4.49
CA ILE A 33 2.99 3.75 5.25
C ILE A 33 1.65 3.86 4.52
N ILE A 34 1.05 2.73 4.21
CA ILE A 34 -0.29 2.69 3.61
C ILE A 34 -1.31 3.15 4.64
N GLU A 35 -2.11 4.15 4.28
CA GLU A 35 -3.27 4.56 5.06
C GLU A 35 -4.51 3.77 4.63
N SER A 36 -4.76 3.68 3.32
CA SER A 36 -5.95 3.02 2.79
C SER A 36 -5.77 2.57 1.34
N TYR A 37 -6.51 1.52 0.97
CA TYR A 37 -6.64 1.05 -0.40
C TYR A 37 -8.12 0.93 -0.78
N ARG A 38 -8.60 1.81 -1.66
CA ARG A 38 -10.01 1.90 -2.08
C ARG A 38 -10.10 2.38 -3.53
N PHE A 39 -11.07 1.90 -4.29
CA PHE A 39 -11.33 2.34 -5.67
C PHE A 39 -10.08 2.30 -6.59
N ASN A 40 -9.25 1.25 -6.47
CA ASN A 40 -7.98 1.10 -7.18
C ASN A 40 -6.99 2.26 -6.94
N ARG A 41 -7.10 2.91 -5.77
CA ARG A 41 -6.23 3.99 -5.32
C ARG A 41 -5.65 3.66 -3.96
N VAL A 42 -4.35 3.89 -3.84
CA VAL A 42 -3.55 3.71 -2.63
C VAL A 42 -3.28 5.09 -2.04
N THR A 43 -3.73 5.29 -0.81
CA THR A 43 -3.41 6.47 -0.01
C THR A 43 -2.30 6.09 0.97
N PHE A 44 -1.23 6.87 1.03
CA PHE A 44 -0.07 6.59 1.87
C PHE A 44 0.62 7.87 2.34
N TYR A 45 1.40 7.77 3.40
CA TYR A 45 2.25 8.85 3.91
C TYR A 45 3.72 8.52 3.66
N ARG A 46 4.50 9.54 3.29
CA ARG A 46 5.96 9.44 3.21
C ARG A 46 6.58 9.86 4.54
N GLU A 47 7.69 9.25 4.89
CA GLU A 47 8.46 9.69 6.05
C GLU A 47 8.88 11.17 5.91
N GLY A 48 8.61 11.98 6.93
CA GLY A 48 8.90 13.42 6.92
C GLY A 48 7.92 14.29 6.11
N TYR A 49 6.82 13.73 5.58
CA TYR A 49 5.81 14.47 4.82
C TYR A 49 4.41 14.27 5.41
N VAL A 50 3.77 15.36 5.83
CA VAL A 50 2.53 15.33 6.63
C VAL A 50 1.27 15.12 5.78
N SER A 51 1.29 15.52 4.51
CA SER A 51 0.13 15.40 3.64
C SER A 51 0.04 14.00 3.01
N PRO A 52 -1.15 13.39 2.89
CA PRO A 52 -1.29 12.11 2.21
C PRO A 52 -0.96 12.23 0.72
N CYS A 53 -0.38 11.17 0.18
CA CYS A 53 -0.21 10.94 -1.25
C CYS A 53 -1.23 9.90 -1.73
N ILE A 54 -1.85 10.13 -2.89
CA ILE A 54 -2.88 9.23 -3.45
C ILE A 54 -2.48 8.82 -4.86
N TYR A 55 -2.12 7.56 -5.06
CA TYR A 55 -1.73 7.01 -6.36
C TYR A 55 -2.70 5.95 -6.86
N PRO A 56 -2.88 5.78 -8.19
CA PRO A 56 -3.48 4.56 -8.73
C PRO A 56 -2.65 3.33 -8.33
N GLU A 57 -3.33 2.22 -8.04
CA GLU A 57 -2.70 0.94 -7.67
C GLU A 57 -1.56 0.55 -8.63
N GLN A 58 -1.84 0.55 -9.94
CA GLN A 58 -0.87 0.17 -10.96
C GLN A 58 0.42 0.98 -10.92
N ARG A 59 0.33 2.27 -10.56
CA ARG A 59 1.51 3.12 -10.39
C ARG A 59 2.24 2.73 -9.11
N PHE A 60 1.49 2.58 -8.04
CA PHE A 60 2.04 2.26 -6.72
C PHE A 60 2.85 0.96 -6.74
N ILE A 61 2.30 -0.13 -7.27
CA ILE A 61 2.99 -1.44 -7.33
C ILE A 61 4.24 -1.44 -8.25
N LYS A 62 4.32 -0.48 -9.19
CA LYS A 62 5.47 -0.33 -10.11
C LYS A 62 6.60 0.48 -9.48
N GLU A 63 6.25 1.45 -8.64
CA GLU A 63 7.21 2.40 -8.05
C GLU A 63 7.67 1.95 -6.66
N PHE A 64 6.84 1.21 -5.93
CA PHE A 64 7.07 0.79 -4.56
C PHE A 64 7.12 -0.74 -4.42
N GLN A 65 7.81 -1.21 -3.39
CA GLN A 65 7.86 -2.62 -3.00
C GLN A 65 7.59 -2.79 -1.49
N PRO A 66 6.97 -3.89 -1.05
CA PRO A 66 6.77 -4.16 0.37
C PRO A 66 8.11 -4.28 1.11
N VAL A 67 8.24 -3.60 2.24
CA VAL A 67 9.39 -3.78 3.14
C VAL A 67 9.13 -5.06 3.93
N ARG A 68 9.74 -6.17 3.50
CA ARG A 68 9.73 -7.41 4.29
C ARG A 68 10.58 -7.19 5.53
N GLU A 69 9.95 -7.09 6.69
CA GLU A 69 10.68 -7.24 7.96
C GLU A 69 11.16 -8.69 8.01
N VAL A 70 12.47 -8.90 7.76
CA VAL A 70 13.12 -10.18 8.03
C VAL A 70 13.07 -10.35 9.54
N LYS A 71 12.10 -11.14 10.02
CA LYS A 71 12.07 -11.54 11.42
C LYS A 71 13.32 -12.41 11.66
N PRO A 72 14.21 -12.03 12.60
CA PRO A 72 15.43 -12.79 12.89
C PRO A 72 15.11 -14.17 13.47
#